data_AF-A0A817XBL7-F1
#
_entry.id   AF-A0A817XBL7-F1
#
_cell.length_a   1.000
_cell.length_b   1.000
_cell.length_c   1.000
_cell.angle_alpha   90.00
_cell.angle_beta   90.00
_cell.angle_gamma   90.00
#
_symmetry.space_group_name_H-M   'P 1'
#
loop_
_entity.id
_entity.type
_entity.pdbx_description
1 polymer ?
#
loop_
_entity_poly.entity_id
_entity_poly.type
_entity_poly.pdbx_seq_one_letter_code
_entity_poly.pdbx_strand_id
1 'polypeptide(L)'
;MLSFLFIFLCNICLSQAAILQCDYETFCNDFVSDDNWGLTDGLHPRPIDHDHTQNTSTGHYLFYYRQSSPYFQMAEIKTVEWLQPSTDRAVRFRMWYYTPRYYFPFNIQFVQGDDEQLIRIAAVITGKDPLINDWAFINVTLPNEKIKIFIRTNMTNGPLAFDDISVDYCDEPHPVPPKVLYECDFESSCSNDFFSLPTYPYQWSILTAYDAIKIEHEAPSVDYTFGNKSGHYSLLPNSKIIERGNVGYLHLQKEFRITSEESYCLNFQYYSY
;
A
#
# COMPACT_ATOMS: atom_id res chain seq x y z
N MET A 1 1.90 23.99 -22.62
CA MET A 1 2.61 23.62 -21.39
C MET A 1 2.09 24.53 -20.29
N LEU A 2 1.07 24.08 -19.55
CA LEU A 2 0.51 24.81 -18.41
C LEU A 2 0.00 23.77 -17.41
N SER A 3 0.67 23.75 -16.27
CA SER A 3 0.38 22.93 -15.10
C SER A 3 -1.01 23.27 -14.55
N PHE A 4 -1.82 22.26 -14.28
CA PHE A 4 -3.00 22.41 -13.44
C PHE A 4 -2.57 22.33 -11.97
N LEU A 5 -2.67 23.46 -11.28
CA LEU A 5 -2.55 23.55 -9.84
C LEU A 5 -3.89 23.11 -9.22
N PHE A 6 -3.97 21.89 -8.71
CA PHE A 6 -5.05 21.48 -7.83
C PHE A 6 -4.76 22.02 -6.43
N ILE A 7 -5.43 23.11 -6.06
CA ILE A 7 -5.39 23.61 -4.68
C ILE A 7 -6.38 22.77 -3.87
N PHE A 8 -5.89 21.73 -3.20
CA PHE A 8 -6.60 21.17 -2.05
C PHE A 8 -6.29 22.04 -0.84
N LEU A 9 -7.28 22.82 -0.39
CA LEU A 9 -7.30 23.37 0.95
C LEU A 9 -7.69 22.23 1.90
N CYS A 10 -6.76 21.34 2.22
CA CYS A 10 -6.92 20.40 3.32
C CYS A 10 -6.31 21.05 4.56
N ASN A 11 -7.16 21.48 5.50
CA ASN A 11 -6.71 21.96 6.79
C ASN A 11 -6.18 20.76 7.61
N ILE A 12 -4.95 20.95 8.07
CA ILE A 12 -4.10 20.19 9.00
C ILE A 12 -4.87 19.22 9.92
N CYS A 13 -4.45 17.96 9.86
CA CYS A 13 -4.94 16.82 10.66
C CYS A 13 -4.64 17.01 12.17
N LEU A 14 -5.61 16.67 13.04
CA LEU A 14 -5.46 16.65 14.51
C LEU A 14 -5.79 15.28 15.15
N SER A 15 -5.90 14.22 14.36
CA SER A 15 -5.67 12.86 14.87
C SER A 15 -4.26 12.43 14.46
N GLN A 16 -3.52 11.84 15.40
CA GLN A 16 -2.14 11.45 15.15
C GLN A 16 -2.14 10.18 14.31
N ALA A 17 -2.28 10.34 12.99
CA ALA A 17 -1.98 9.28 12.05
C ALA A 17 -0.51 8.89 12.16
N ALA A 18 -0.20 7.65 11.75
CA ALA A 18 1.16 7.20 11.62
C ALA A 18 1.94 8.18 10.75
N ILE A 19 3.23 8.36 11.03
CA ILE A 19 4.06 9.20 10.17
C ILE A 19 4.13 8.55 8.78
N LEU A 20 4.26 7.22 8.76
CA LEU A 20 4.20 6.37 7.58
C LEU A 20 3.46 5.08 7.95
N GLN A 21 2.63 4.53 7.07
CA GLN A 21 1.96 3.25 7.31
C GLN A 21 1.58 2.53 6.02
N CYS A 22 1.48 1.22 6.13
CA CYS A 22 1.02 0.36 5.07
C CYS A 22 0.60 -0.99 5.69
N ASP A 23 -0.69 -1.26 5.63
CA ASP A 23 -1.35 -2.50 6.02
C ASP A 23 -1.64 -3.41 4.82
N TYR A 24 -1.20 -3.00 3.62
CA TYR A 24 -1.34 -3.67 2.33
C TYR A 24 -2.77 -3.94 1.83
N GLU A 25 -3.80 -3.70 2.64
CA GLU A 25 -5.21 -3.74 2.22
C GLU A 25 -5.51 -2.67 1.19
N THR A 26 -4.81 -1.54 1.28
CA THR A 26 -4.87 -0.50 0.25
C THR A 26 -3.47 -0.13 -0.23
N PHE A 27 -3.40 0.75 -1.23
CA PHE A 27 -2.12 1.13 -1.80
C PHE A 27 -1.20 1.82 -0.79
N CYS A 28 0.02 1.31 -0.71
CA CYS A 28 1.04 1.81 0.18
C CYS A 28 1.90 2.87 -0.51
N ASN A 29 1.57 4.13 -0.28
CA ASN A 29 2.35 5.26 -0.81
C ASN A 29 3.67 5.51 -0.07
N ASP A 30 3.77 5.04 1.19
CA ASP A 30 4.89 5.34 2.06
C ASP A 30 6.07 4.39 1.87
N PHE A 31 5.81 3.17 1.37
CA PHE A 31 6.77 2.10 1.23
C PHE A 31 6.71 1.50 -0.18
N VAL A 32 7.88 1.21 -0.76
CA VAL A 32 7.99 0.54 -2.06
C VAL A 32 8.85 -0.73 -1.90
N SER A 33 8.33 -1.84 -2.41
CA SER A 33 9.03 -3.11 -2.52
C SER A 33 9.61 -3.31 -3.93
N ASP A 34 10.71 -4.05 -4.04
CA ASP A 34 11.22 -4.49 -5.34
C ASP A 34 10.45 -5.72 -5.90
N ASP A 35 10.84 -6.15 -7.10
CA ASP A 35 10.22 -7.27 -7.84
C ASP A 35 10.45 -8.66 -7.20
N ASN A 36 11.17 -8.74 -6.07
CA ASN A 36 11.33 -9.99 -5.32
C ASN A 36 10.18 -10.22 -4.32
N TRP A 37 9.37 -9.19 -4.07
CA TRP A 37 8.18 -9.27 -3.24
C TRP A 37 6.94 -9.44 -4.11
N GLY A 38 6.03 -10.32 -3.68
CA GLY A 38 4.68 -10.41 -4.18
C GLY A 38 3.69 -9.87 -3.15
N LEU A 39 2.59 -9.31 -3.61
CA LEU A 39 1.41 -9.04 -2.79
C LEU A 39 0.49 -10.26 -2.88
N THR A 40 -0.08 -10.71 -1.76
CA THR A 40 -1.07 -11.80 -1.80
C THR A 40 -2.27 -11.40 -2.65
N ASP A 41 -2.95 -12.40 -3.24
CA ASP A 41 -4.12 -12.21 -4.10
C ASP A 41 -5.45 -12.33 -3.34
N GLY A 42 -5.41 -12.49 -2.01
CA GLY A 42 -6.57 -12.76 -1.15
C GLY A 42 -7.28 -14.10 -1.42
N LEU A 43 -6.80 -14.93 -2.35
CA LEU A 43 -7.45 -16.17 -2.78
C LEU A 43 -6.62 -17.41 -2.41
N HIS A 44 -5.29 -17.30 -2.45
CA HIS A 44 -4.36 -18.37 -2.13
C HIS A 44 -3.27 -17.90 -1.16
N PRO A 45 -3.65 -17.43 0.05
CA PRO A 45 -2.69 -16.84 0.98
C PRO A 45 -1.63 -17.87 1.36
N ARG A 46 -0.38 -17.55 1.01
CA ARG A 46 0.83 -18.28 1.40
C ARG A 46 1.92 -17.25 1.66
N PRO A 47 2.76 -17.44 2.69
CA PRO A 47 2.93 -18.65 3.50
C PRO A 47 2.02 -18.82 4.72
N ILE A 48 1.25 -17.82 5.11
CA ILE A 48 0.27 -17.88 6.21
C ILE A 48 -1.14 -17.71 5.64
N ASP A 49 -2.15 -18.34 6.23
CA ASP A 49 -3.50 -18.41 5.67
C ASP A 49 -4.40 -17.22 6.04
N HIS A 50 -3.87 -16.26 6.80
CA HIS A 50 -4.57 -15.05 7.17
C HIS A 50 -3.62 -13.83 7.17
N ASP A 51 -4.15 -12.70 6.70
CA ASP A 51 -3.55 -11.39 6.90
C ASP A 51 -3.53 -11.03 8.39
N HIS A 52 -2.65 -10.11 8.81
CA HIS A 52 -2.59 -9.68 10.20
C HIS A 52 -3.65 -8.61 10.52
N THR A 53 -3.88 -7.68 9.60
CA THR A 53 -4.71 -6.47 9.75
C THR A 53 -6.17 -6.77 10.11
N GLN A 54 -6.80 -7.60 9.30
CA GLN A 54 -8.20 -8.04 9.34
C GLN A 54 -8.35 -9.45 9.92
N ASN A 55 -7.26 -10.23 9.98
CA ASN A 55 -7.25 -11.62 10.42
C ASN A 55 -8.15 -12.51 9.54
N THR A 56 -8.02 -12.36 8.22
CA THR A 56 -8.82 -13.09 7.23
C THR A 56 -7.96 -13.70 6.13
N SER A 57 -8.48 -14.69 5.41
CA SER A 57 -7.77 -15.24 4.24
C SER A 57 -7.79 -14.32 3.02
N THR A 58 -8.64 -13.30 3.05
CA THR A 58 -8.89 -12.38 1.93
C THR A 58 -8.13 -11.08 2.03
N GLY A 59 -7.56 -10.75 3.19
CA GLY A 59 -6.70 -9.58 3.32
C GLY A 59 -5.33 -9.81 2.71
N HIS A 60 -4.55 -8.73 2.71
CA HIS A 60 -3.38 -8.59 1.87
C HIS A 60 -2.12 -8.39 2.71
N TYR A 61 -1.03 -9.01 2.28
CA TYR A 61 0.28 -8.82 2.89
C TYR A 61 1.38 -9.06 1.86
N LEU A 62 2.58 -8.54 2.11
CA LEU A 62 3.73 -8.83 1.27
C LEU A 62 4.31 -10.19 1.61
N PHE A 63 4.63 -10.97 0.58
CA PHE A 63 5.38 -12.20 0.73
C PHE A 63 6.58 -12.22 -0.20
N TYR A 64 7.68 -12.76 0.31
CA TYR A 64 8.86 -13.02 -0.50
C TYR A 64 8.65 -14.32 -1.29
N TYR A 65 8.74 -14.24 -2.62
CA TYR A 65 8.78 -15.41 -3.48
C TYR A 65 10.19 -15.66 -3.98
N ARG A 66 10.73 -16.87 -3.75
CA ARG A 66 12.02 -17.24 -4.33
C ARG A 66 11.85 -17.45 -5.83
N GLN A 67 12.25 -16.47 -6.64
CA GLN A 67 12.44 -16.70 -8.07
C GLN A 67 13.52 -17.78 -8.27
N SER A 68 13.31 -18.67 -9.25
CA SER A 68 14.22 -19.78 -9.59
C SER A 68 15.58 -19.33 -10.16
N SER A 69 15.90 -18.05 -10.07
CA SER A 69 17.14 -17.46 -10.56
C SER A 69 18.35 -17.96 -9.77
N PRO A 70 19.46 -18.32 -10.43
CA PRO A 70 20.69 -18.80 -9.77
C PRO A 70 21.48 -17.69 -9.08
N TYR A 71 21.07 -16.43 -9.20
CA TYR A 71 21.74 -15.29 -8.59
C TYR A 71 21.10 -14.94 -7.24
N PHE A 72 21.95 -14.77 -6.23
CA PHE A 72 21.57 -14.25 -4.91
C PHE A 72 20.92 -12.86 -5.08
N GLN A 73 19.59 -12.81 -5.11
CA GLN A 73 18.84 -11.56 -5.16
C GLN A 73 18.57 -11.09 -3.72
N MET A 74 19.00 -9.86 -3.42
CA MET A 74 18.61 -9.14 -2.21
C MET A 74 17.18 -8.64 -2.43
N ALA A 75 16.28 -8.95 -1.51
CA ALA A 75 14.94 -8.38 -1.49
C ALA A 75 14.96 -7.11 -0.64
N GLU A 76 14.36 -6.04 -1.17
CA GLU A 76 14.31 -4.72 -0.53
C GLU A 76 12.88 -4.19 -0.44
N ILE A 77 12.56 -3.61 0.72
CA ILE A 77 11.47 -2.66 0.91
C ILE A 77 12.09 -1.38 1.44
N LYS A 78 11.66 -0.22 0.95
CA LYS A 78 12.18 1.08 1.43
C LYS A 78 11.09 2.13 1.55
N THR A 79 11.33 3.15 2.36
CA THR A 79 10.47 4.33 2.36
C THR A 79 10.62 5.09 1.04
N VAL A 80 9.52 5.62 0.51
CA VAL A 80 9.54 6.44 -0.72
C VAL A 80 10.27 7.76 -0.44
N GLU A 81 9.78 8.49 0.55
CA GLU A 81 10.32 9.77 0.97
C GLU A 81 11.31 9.65 2.13
N TRP A 82 12.08 10.70 2.34
CA TRP A 82 12.89 10.87 3.54
C TRP A 82 11.98 11.15 4.73
N LEU A 83 12.12 10.35 5.79
CA LEU A 83 11.51 10.64 7.07
C LEU A 83 12.30 11.74 7.76
N GLN A 84 11.63 12.81 8.18
CA GLN A 84 12.22 13.84 9.02
C GLN A 84 11.41 13.94 10.32
N PRO A 85 11.76 13.15 11.34
CA PRO A 85 11.12 13.22 12.66
C PRO A 85 11.20 14.63 13.25
N SER A 86 10.19 15.01 14.05
CA SER A 86 10.29 16.26 14.81
C SER A 86 11.37 16.12 15.89
N THR A 87 12.16 17.17 16.10
CA THR A 87 13.34 17.15 17.00
C THR A 87 13.01 16.83 18.45
N ASP A 88 11.74 16.86 18.83
CA ASP A 88 11.30 16.79 20.21
C ASP A 88 10.60 15.46 20.55
N ARG A 89 10.41 14.56 19.57
CA ARG A 89 9.71 13.29 19.77
C ARG A 89 10.49 12.11 19.19
N ALA A 90 10.64 11.05 19.99
CA ALA A 90 11.22 9.81 19.51
C ALA A 90 10.25 9.12 18.53
N VAL A 91 10.81 8.45 17.53
CA VAL A 91 10.08 7.71 16.51
C VAL A 91 10.52 6.26 16.53
N ARG A 92 9.62 5.36 16.14
CA ARG A 92 9.86 3.92 16.06
C ARG A 92 9.33 3.35 14.76
N PHE A 93 9.99 2.31 14.29
CA PHE A 93 9.55 1.43 13.23
C PHE A 93 8.82 0.22 13.83
N ARG A 94 7.68 -0.13 13.26
CA ARG A 94 6.87 -1.30 13.63
C ARG A 94 6.53 -2.11 12.40
N MET A 95 6.43 -3.42 12.57
CA MET A 95 6.02 -4.34 11.50
C MET A 95 5.63 -5.69 12.09
N TRP A 96 4.73 -6.40 11.41
CA TRP A 96 4.46 -7.81 11.66
C TRP A 96 5.12 -8.67 10.59
N TYR A 97 5.69 -9.80 11.01
CA TYR A 97 6.30 -10.74 10.09
C TYR A 97 5.94 -12.18 10.41
N TYR A 98 5.85 -13.00 9.37
CA TYR A 98 5.71 -14.44 9.51
C TYR A 98 6.79 -15.17 8.72
N THR A 99 7.33 -16.21 9.34
CA THR A 99 8.12 -17.23 8.64
C THR A 99 7.85 -18.59 9.28
N PRO A 100 7.65 -19.65 8.48
CA PRO A 100 7.52 -21.01 9.01
C PRO A 100 8.88 -21.61 9.44
N ARG A 101 9.99 -20.88 9.25
CA ARG A 101 11.34 -21.36 9.56
C ARG A 101 11.84 -20.82 10.89
N TYR A 102 12.64 -21.66 11.56
CA TYR A 102 13.26 -21.32 12.84
C TYR A 102 14.31 -20.20 12.74
N TYR A 103 15.16 -20.25 11.72
CA TYR A 103 16.23 -19.28 11.50
C TYR A 103 16.06 -18.61 10.15
N PHE A 104 15.87 -17.29 10.18
CA PHE A 104 15.65 -16.51 8.98
C PHE A 104 16.07 -15.05 9.20
N PRO A 105 17.33 -14.72 8.88
CA PRO A 105 17.83 -13.39 9.18
C PRO A 105 17.37 -12.35 8.16
N PHE A 106 16.84 -11.23 8.64
CA PHE A 106 16.69 -10.00 7.85
C PHE A 106 17.05 -8.79 8.71
N ASN A 107 17.42 -7.70 8.04
CA ASN A 107 17.88 -6.49 8.70
C ASN A 107 16.91 -5.35 8.43
N ILE A 108 16.60 -4.60 9.50
CA ILE A 108 16.04 -3.26 9.38
C ILE A 108 17.23 -2.31 9.40
N GLN A 109 17.38 -1.57 8.31
CA GLN A 109 18.47 -0.68 8.03
C GLN A 109 17.98 0.74 7.80
N PHE A 110 18.86 1.71 7.95
CA PHE A 110 18.57 3.09 7.61
C PHE A 110 19.84 3.82 7.14
N VAL A 111 19.65 4.84 6.31
CA VAL A 111 20.68 5.83 5.97
C VAL A 111 20.31 7.17 6.60
N GLN A 112 21.31 8.00 6.89
CA GLN A 112 21.15 9.31 7.54
C GLN A 112 21.57 10.45 6.60
N GLY A 113 20.92 11.61 6.72
CA GLY A 113 21.32 12.82 6.02
C GLY A 113 20.88 12.86 4.56
N ASP A 114 21.69 13.46 3.67
CA ASP A 114 21.44 13.46 2.22
C ASP A 114 22.37 12.49 1.45
N ASP A 115 23.24 11.78 2.17
CA ASP A 115 24.25 10.88 1.60
C ASP A 115 23.85 9.42 1.85
N GLU A 116 23.41 8.71 0.81
CA GLU A 116 22.99 7.31 0.87
C GLU A 116 24.16 6.32 1.14
N GLN A 117 25.37 6.82 1.38
CA GLN A 117 26.58 6.02 1.45
C GLN A 117 26.77 5.24 2.76
N LEU A 118 26.16 5.67 3.88
CA LEU A 118 26.32 5.00 5.17
C LEU A 118 25.03 4.30 5.62
N ILE A 119 24.96 3.00 5.34
CA ILE A 119 23.88 2.14 5.82
C ILE A 119 24.18 1.70 7.26
N ARG A 120 23.26 2.01 8.18
CA ARG A 120 23.27 1.55 9.57
C ARG A 120 22.21 0.47 9.78
N ILE A 121 22.45 -0.42 10.75
CA ILE A 121 21.51 -1.47 11.12
C ILE A 121 20.77 -1.01 12.37
N ALA A 122 19.44 -0.85 12.28
CA ALA A 122 18.59 -0.58 13.44
C ALA A 122 18.27 -1.87 14.21
N ALA A 123 18.00 -2.96 13.49
CA ALA A 123 17.74 -4.26 14.10
C ALA A 123 18.17 -5.41 13.18
N VAL A 124 18.65 -6.49 13.80
CA VAL A 124 18.90 -7.79 13.17
C VAL A 124 17.86 -8.76 13.70
N ILE A 125 16.95 -9.19 12.83
CA ILE A 125 15.93 -10.18 13.17
C ILE A 125 16.47 -11.53 12.75
N THR A 126 16.54 -12.50 13.66
CA THR A 126 17.16 -13.82 13.39
C THR A 126 16.14 -14.94 13.19
N GLY A 127 14.87 -14.71 13.56
CA GLY A 127 13.79 -15.68 13.53
C GLY A 127 12.73 -15.33 14.57
N LYS A 128 11.81 -16.26 14.84
CA LYS A 128 10.81 -16.17 15.93
C LYS A 128 10.78 -17.48 16.72
N ASP A 129 10.06 -17.49 17.84
CA ASP A 129 9.83 -18.71 18.60
C ASP A 129 9.16 -19.78 17.71
N PRO A 130 9.76 -20.96 17.53
CA PRO A 130 9.20 -22.02 16.69
C PRO A 130 7.86 -22.58 17.19
N LEU A 131 7.50 -22.35 18.45
CA LEU A 131 6.23 -22.77 19.02
C LEU A 131 5.08 -21.85 18.61
N ILE A 132 5.38 -20.64 18.17
CA ILE A 132 4.39 -19.67 17.70
C ILE A 132 4.23 -19.87 16.20
N ASN A 133 3.10 -20.40 15.74
CA ASN A 133 2.77 -20.51 14.32
C ASN A 133 1.89 -19.34 13.85
N ASP A 134 2.26 -18.13 14.26
CA ASP A 134 1.52 -16.91 13.98
C ASP A 134 2.47 -15.74 13.72
N TRP A 135 1.94 -14.59 13.34
CA TRP A 135 2.65 -13.33 13.16
C TRP A 135 3.48 -12.97 14.40
N ALA A 136 4.69 -12.46 14.15
CA ALA A 136 5.60 -11.96 15.16
C ALA A 136 5.78 -10.45 14.99
N PHE A 137 5.83 -9.74 16.10
CA PHE A 137 5.88 -8.28 16.13
C PHE A 137 7.31 -7.76 16.24
N ILE A 138 7.61 -6.72 15.46
CA ILE A 138 8.85 -5.96 15.53
C ILE A 138 8.55 -4.54 15.99
N ASN A 139 9.37 -4.05 16.92
CA ASN A 139 9.33 -2.67 17.41
C ASN A 139 10.76 -2.17 17.63
N VAL A 140 11.17 -1.17 16.86
CA VAL A 140 12.54 -0.66 16.82
C VAL A 140 12.53 0.85 16.91
N THR A 141 13.16 1.40 17.94
CA THR A 141 13.35 2.86 18.05
C THR A 141 14.32 3.33 16.97
N LEU A 142 13.93 4.38 16.24
CA LEU A 142 14.73 5.01 15.19
C LEU A 142 15.48 6.23 15.74
N PRO A 143 16.60 6.63 15.12
CA PRO A 143 17.26 7.88 15.46
C PRO A 143 16.38 9.08 15.11
N ASN A 144 16.50 10.15 15.90
CA ASN A 144 15.78 11.40 15.67
C ASN A 144 16.54 12.29 14.66
N GLU A 145 16.67 11.79 13.44
CA GLU A 145 17.40 12.44 12.34
C GLU A 145 16.66 12.23 11.01
N LYS A 146 17.00 13.01 9.98
CA LYS A 146 16.51 12.77 8.63
C LYS A 146 17.04 11.42 8.13
N ILE A 147 16.15 10.46 7.89
CA ILE A 147 16.50 9.08 7.55
C ILE A 147 15.65 8.51 6.41
N LYS A 148 16.18 7.50 5.74
CA LYS A 148 15.44 6.62 4.84
C LYS A 148 15.59 5.19 5.32
N ILE A 149 14.48 4.47 5.44
CA ILE A 149 14.44 3.12 6.03
C ILE A 149 14.49 2.10 4.90
N PHE A 150 15.22 1.00 5.13
CA PHE A 150 15.32 -0.14 4.24
C PHE A 150 15.11 -1.43 5.06
N ILE A 151 14.29 -2.34 4.55
CA ILE A 151 14.21 -3.71 5.03
C ILE A 151 14.86 -4.56 3.96
N ARG A 152 15.96 -5.21 4.33
CA ARG A 152 16.73 -6.03 3.39
C ARG A 152 16.91 -7.43 3.92
N THR A 153 16.60 -8.39 3.05
CA THR A 153 16.89 -9.80 3.31
C THR A 153 17.77 -10.34 2.18
N ASN A 154 18.80 -11.06 2.58
CA ASN A 154 19.67 -11.81 1.69
C ASN A 154 19.43 -13.28 1.99
N MET A 155 19.18 -14.09 0.95
CA MET A 155 19.14 -15.55 1.07
C MET A 155 17.99 -16.11 1.91
N THR A 156 16.80 -15.99 1.36
CA THR A 156 15.59 -16.60 1.88
C THR A 156 15.45 -18.04 1.35
N ASN A 157 15.90 -19.02 2.14
CA ASN A 157 15.69 -20.45 1.82
C ASN A 157 14.23 -20.91 2.06
N GLY A 158 13.30 -19.99 2.28
CA GLY A 158 11.90 -20.24 2.57
C GLY A 158 11.07 -18.98 2.47
N PRO A 159 9.76 -19.11 2.61
CA PRO A 159 8.87 -17.97 2.50
C PRO A 159 8.98 -17.08 3.74
N LEU A 160 8.83 -15.79 3.51
CA LEU A 160 8.80 -14.73 4.50
C LEU A 160 7.62 -13.84 4.13
N ALA A 161 6.83 -13.46 5.12
CA ALA A 161 5.72 -12.53 4.95
C ALA A 161 5.89 -11.34 5.87
N PHE A 162 5.48 -10.17 5.39
CA PHE A 162 5.46 -8.90 6.10
C PHE A 162 4.10 -8.25 5.95
N ASP A 163 3.63 -7.69 7.05
CA ASP A 163 2.36 -7.00 7.14
C ASP A 163 2.46 -5.83 8.12
N ASP A 164 1.52 -4.89 8.04
CA ASP A 164 1.37 -3.80 9.01
C ASP A 164 2.67 -3.02 9.30
N ILE A 165 3.34 -2.56 8.24
CA ILE A 165 4.55 -1.77 8.35
C ILE A 165 4.18 -0.32 8.69
N SER A 166 4.81 0.22 9.73
CA SER A 166 4.52 1.58 10.19
C SER A 166 5.71 2.27 10.83
N VAL A 167 5.69 3.60 10.77
CA VAL A 167 6.61 4.48 11.48
C VAL A 167 5.79 5.49 12.24
N ASP A 168 5.99 5.54 13.55
CA ASP A 168 5.15 6.32 14.47
C ASP A 168 5.99 6.97 15.55
N TYR A 169 5.40 7.96 16.21
CA TYR A 169 5.98 8.47 17.44
C TYR A 169 5.91 7.43 18.58
N CYS A 170 6.87 7.50 19.49
CA CYS A 170 6.97 6.59 20.63
C CYS A 170 6.03 6.95 21.79
N ASP A 171 5.47 8.17 21.80
CA ASP A 171 4.50 8.61 22.78
C ASP A 171 3.08 8.15 22.43
N GLU A 172 2.29 7.93 23.47
CA GLU A 172 0.90 7.48 23.39
C GLU A 172 -0.04 8.69 23.24
N PRO A 173 -1.22 8.53 22.60
CA PRO A 173 -1.72 7.29 22.01
C PRO A 173 -1.06 6.99 20.67
N HIS A 174 -0.66 5.73 20.49
CA HIS A 174 -0.13 5.30 19.22
C HIS A 174 -1.16 5.45 18.09
N PRO A 175 -0.72 5.81 16.88
CA PRO A 175 -1.61 5.84 15.72
C PRO A 175 -2.24 4.46 15.53
N VAL A 176 -3.56 4.46 15.44
CA VAL A 176 -4.35 3.30 15.02
C VAL A 176 -4.45 3.39 13.50
N PRO A 177 -4.34 2.27 12.76
CA PRO A 177 -4.62 2.26 11.33
C PRO A 177 -5.93 2.99 11.05
N PRO A 178 -5.99 3.84 10.01
CA PRO A 178 -7.19 4.56 9.67
C PRO A 178 -8.30 3.55 9.43
N LYS A 179 -9.43 3.74 10.11
CA LYS A 179 -10.59 2.89 9.87
C LYS A 179 -11.02 3.04 8.42
N VAL A 180 -10.88 1.97 7.64
CA VAL A 180 -11.39 1.91 6.27
C VAL A 180 -12.92 1.92 6.34
N LEU A 181 -13.53 3.01 5.89
CA LEU A 181 -14.99 3.14 5.87
C LEU A 181 -15.62 2.34 4.72
N TYR A 182 -14.90 2.26 3.61
CA TYR A 182 -15.33 1.62 2.39
C TYR A 182 -14.14 1.34 1.49
N GLU A 183 -14.16 0.18 0.86
CA GLU A 183 -13.16 -0.28 -0.07
C GLU A 183 -13.88 -0.91 -1.27
N CYS A 184 -13.35 -0.65 -2.47
CA CYS A 184 -13.83 -1.27 -3.68
C CYS A 184 -12.72 -1.30 -4.73
N ASP A 185 -12.46 -2.50 -5.23
CA ASP A 185 -11.56 -2.84 -6.32
C ASP A 185 -12.28 -2.88 -7.69
N PHE A 186 -13.55 -2.48 -7.74
CA PHE A 186 -14.46 -2.58 -8.88
C PHE A 186 -14.85 -4.00 -9.30
N GLU A 187 -14.57 -5.01 -8.48
CA GLU A 187 -14.99 -6.37 -8.75
C GLU A 187 -16.47 -6.60 -8.46
N SER A 188 -16.95 -7.82 -8.74
CA SER A 188 -18.38 -8.17 -8.64
C SER A 188 -19.01 -7.89 -7.27
N SER A 189 -18.22 -7.84 -6.19
CA SER A 189 -18.68 -7.56 -4.83
C SER A 189 -19.11 -6.11 -4.60
N CYS A 190 -18.55 -5.15 -5.35
CA CYS A 190 -18.74 -3.71 -5.11
C CYS A 190 -18.97 -2.87 -6.38
N SER A 191 -18.77 -3.42 -7.59
CA SER A 191 -18.98 -2.73 -8.88
C SER A 191 -20.34 -2.04 -9.01
N ASN A 192 -21.40 -2.67 -8.49
CA ASN A 192 -22.76 -2.14 -8.53
C ASN A 192 -22.99 -0.95 -7.57
N ASP A 193 -22.06 -0.68 -6.65
CA ASP A 193 -22.14 0.48 -5.76
C ASP A 193 -21.84 1.78 -6.52
N PHE A 194 -21.23 1.71 -7.71
CA PHE A 194 -20.85 2.88 -8.48
C PHE A 194 -21.75 3.07 -9.71
N PHE A 195 -22.17 4.32 -9.94
CA PHE A 195 -23.08 4.66 -11.02
C PHE A 195 -22.61 5.92 -11.77
N SER A 196 -22.45 5.81 -13.09
CA SER A 196 -22.17 6.95 -13.96
C SER A 196 -23.43 7.81 -14.12
N LEU A 197 -23.38 9.07 -13.68
CA LEU A 197 -24.56 9.93 -13.73
C LEU A 197 -24.90 10.29 -15.20
N PRO A 198 -26.10 9.93 -15.71
CA PRO A 198 -26.44 10.03 -17.13
C PRO A 198 -26.67 11.49 -17.59
N THR A 199 -26.83 12.42 -16.65
CA THR A 199 -27.01 13.85 -16.94
C THR A 199 -25.74 14.54 -17.43
N TYR A 200 -24.59 13.89 -17.31
CA TYR A 200 -23.29 14.46 -17.65
C TYR A 200 -22.73 13.90 -18.96
N PRO A 201 -21.97 14.66 -19.74
CA PRO A 201 -21.50 14.22 -21.06
C PRO A 201 -20.44 13.11 -21.00
N TYR A 202 -19.64 13.07 -19.93
CA TYR A 202 -18.61 12.06 -19.70
C TYR A 202 -19.21 10.88 -18.94
N GLN A 203 -19.22 9.72 -19.58
CA GLN A 203 -19.81 8.50 -19.06
C GLN A 203 -18.73 7.48 -18.72
N TRP A 204 -18.69 7.08 -17.45
CA TRP A 204 -17.80 6.05 -16.95
C TRP A 204 -18.36 4.67 -17.23
N SER A 205 -17.49 3.68 -17.39
CA SER A 205 -17.87 2.28 -17.56
C SER A 205 -16.95 1.39 -16.75
N ILE A 206 -17.50 0.58 -15.85
CA ILE A 206 -16.75 -0.45 -15.13
C ILE A 206 -16.69 -1.70 -16.01
N LEU A 207 -15.50 -2.12 -16.37
CA LEU A 207 -15.26 -3.15 -17.38
C LEU A 207 -14.01 -3.96 -17.03
N THR A 208 -13.91 -5.16 -17.59
CA THR A 208 -12.65 -5.91 -17.52
C THR A 208 -11.55 -5.18 -18.30
N ALA A 209 -10.29 -5.35 -17.88
CA ALA A 209 -9.13 -4.85 -18.64
C ALA A 209 -9.12 -5.39 -20.08
N TYR A 210 -9.59 -6.62 -20.31
CA TYR A 210 -9.76 -7.20 -21.64
C TYR A 210 -10.73 -6.41 -22.54
N ASP A 211 -11.85 -5.94 -21.98
CA ASP A 211 -12.86 -5.19 -22.74
C ASP A 211 -12.51 -3.70 -22.86
N ALA A 212 -11.84 -3.12 -21.86
CA ALA A 212 -11.39 -1.74 -21.86
C ALA A 212 -10.44 -1.43 -23.04
N ILE A 213 -9.44 -2.28 -23.31
CA ILE A 213 -8.50 -2.11 -24.45
C ILE A 213 -9.23 -2.08 -25.80
N LYS A 214 -10.37 -2.79 -25.93
CA LYS A 214 -11.15 -2.80 -27.19
C LYS A 214 -11.87 -1.49 -27.42
N ILE A 215 -12.16 -0.74 -26.36
CA ILE A 215 -12.85 0.56 -26.40
C ILE A 215 -11.84 1.69 -26.52
N GLU A 216 -10.76 1.63 -25.74
CA GLU A 216 -9.70 2.63 -25.71
C GLU A 216 -8.35 1.92 -25.79
N HIS A 217 -7.63 2.08 -26.91
CA HIS A 217 -6.39 1.35 -27.17
C HIS A 217 -5.29 1.67 -26.16
N GLU A 218 -5.32 2.87 -25.59
CA GLU A 218 -4.36 3.34 -24.57
C GLU A 218 -4.78 2.94 -23.14
N ALA A 219 -5.88 2.20 -22.96
CA ALA A 219 -6.29 1.73 -21.64
C ALA A 219 -5.31 0.69 -21.06
N PRO A 220 -5.15 0.62 -19.72
CA PRO A 220 -4.32 -0.38 -19.05
C PRO A 220 -4.64 -1.81 -19.48
N SER A 221 -3.60 -2.57 -19.88
CA SER A 221 -3.80 -3.90 -20.43
C SER A 221 -4.10 -5.00 -19.41
N VAL A 222 -3.98 -4.66 -18.13
CA VAL A 222 -4.26 -5.49 -16.96
C VAL A 222 -4.84 -4.60 -15.88
N ASP A 223 -5.69 -5.18 -15.03
CA ASP A 223 -6.17 -4.55 -13.81
C ASP A 223 -5.07 -4.56 -12.72
N TYR A 224 -5.15 -3.59 -11.79
CA TYR A 224 -4.22 -3.45 -10.68
C TYR A 224 -4.36 -4.57 -9.65
N THR A 225 -5.59 -4.89 -9.24
CA THR A 225 -5.89 -5.82 -8.14
C THR A 225 -5.42 -7.23 -8.45
N PHE A 226 -5.73 -7.74 -9.65
CA PHE A 226 -5.34 -9.11 -10.02
C PHE A 226 -4.12 -9.20 -10.94
N GLY A 227 -3.56 -8.08 -11.39
CA GLY A 227 -2.43 -8.04 -12.30
C GLY A 227 -2.69 -8.75 -13.64
N ASN A 228 -3.96 -8.91 -14.04
CA ASN A 228 -4.33 -9.66 -15.24
C ASN A 228 -5.54 -9.07 -15.98
N LYS A 229 -5.91 -9.67 -17.11
CA LYS A 229 -6.93 -9.16 -18.03
C LYS A 229 -8.38 -9.34 -17.56
N SER A 230 -8.59 -10.18 -16.54
CA SER A 230 -9.92 -10.52 -16.03
C SER A 230 -10.41 -9.55 -14.97
N GLY A 231 -9.51 -8.79 -14.32
CA GLY A 231 -9.90 -7.80 -13.33
C GLY A 231 -10.53 -6.56 -13.95
N HIS A 232 -11.25 -5.81 -13.12
CA HIS A 232 -12.13 -4.72 -13.49
C HIS A 232 -11.57 -3.37 -13.05
N TYR A 233 -11.82 -2.34 -13.85
CA TYR A 233 -11.61 -0.96 -13.44
C TYR A 233 -12.63 -0.04 -14.11
N SER A 234 -12.77 1.18 -13.58
CA SER A 234 -13.60 2.21 -14.19
C SER A 234 -12.83 2.93 -15.31
N LEU A 235 -13.38 2.89 -16.53
CA LEU A 235 -12.83 3.54 -17.71
C LEU A 235 -13.65 4.77 -18.09
N LEU A 236 -12.96 5.88 -18.36
CA LEU A 236 -13.51 7.04 -19.06
C LEU A 236 -12.82 7.16 -20.43
N PRO A 237 -13.49 6.82 -21.56
CA PRO A 237 -12.87 6.86 -22.88
C PRO A 237 -12.52 8.27 -23.34
N ASN A 238 -11.37 8.44 -24.02
CA ASN A 238 -10.89 9.71 -24.55
C ASN A 238 -11.52 10.06 -25.92
N SER A 239 -12.24 9.11 -26.52
CA SER A 239 -12.74 9.16 -27.91
C SER A 239 -13.81 10.21 -28.22
N LYS A 240 -14.23 11.05 -27.27
CA LYS A 240 -15.18 12.14 -27.52
C LYS A 240 -14.51 13.50 -27.30
N ILE A 241 -14.23 14.20 -28.41
CA ILE A 241 -13.89 15.63 -28.40
C ILE A 241 -15.08 16.36 -27.78
N ILE A 242 -14.95 16.74 -26.52
CA ILE A 242 -15.96 17.48 -25.77
C ILE A 242 -15.32 18.80 -25.31
N GLU A 243 -16.11 19.86 -25.30
CA GLU A 243 -15.67 21.21 -24.95
C GLU A 243 -15.02 21.24 -23.55
N ARG A 244 -13.99 22.09 -23.40
CA ARG A 244 -13.32 22.31 -22.10
C ARG A 244 -14.35 22.74 -21.05
N GLY A 245 -14.23 22.17 -19.84
CA GLY A 245 -15.09 22.50 -18.70
C GLY A 245 -16.23 21.52 -18.47
N ASN A 246 -16.44 20.55 -19.36
CA ASN A 246 -17.35 19.44 -19.11
C ASN A 246 -16.75 18.44 -18.12
N VAL A 247 -17.62 17.79 -17.34
CA VAL A 247 -17.25 16.82 -16.29
C VAL A 247 -18.10 15.55 -16.40
N GLY A 248 -17.62 14.45 -15.81
CA GLY A 248 -18.36 13.21 -15.64
C GLY A 248 -18.30 12.77 -14.19
N TYR A 249 -19.39 12.20 -13.69
CA TYR A 249 -19.48 11.78 -12.29
C TYR A 249 -19.63 10.26 -12.22
N LEU A 250 -18.67 9.61 -11.57
CA LEU A 250 -18.79 8.26 -11.07
C LEU A 250 -19.24 8.35 -9.61
N HIS A 251 -20.51 8.06 -9.36
CA HIS A 251 -21.15 8.27 -8.07
C HIS A 251 -21.19 6.97 -7.26
N LEU A 252 -20.54 6.95 -6.11
CA LEU A 252 -20.73 5.91 -5.10
C LEU A 252 -22.10 6.06 -4.42
N GLN A 253 -22.97 5.06 -4.57
CA GLN A 253 -24.34 5.07 -4.05
C GLN A 253 -24.43 4.82 -2.54
N LYS A 254 -23.33 4.41 -1.90
CA LYS A 254 -23.25 4.23 -0.45
C LYS A 254 -23.04 5.57 0.25
N GLU A 255 -23.78 5.76 1.34
CA GLU A 255 -23.69 6.96 2.18
C GLU A 255 -22.93 6.66 3.47
N PHE A 256 -21.99 7.55 3.84
CA PHE A 256 -21.24 7.47 5.08
C PHE A 256 -21.53 8.68 5.95
N ARG A 257 -21.63 8.45 7.26
CA ARG A 257 -21.73 9.53 8.23
C ARG A 257 -20.32 10.00 8.58
N ILE A 258 -19.95 11.13 8.02
CA ILE A 258 -18.71 11.85 8.31
C ILE A 258 -19.01 12.81 9.46
N THR A 259 -18.25 12.72 10.56
CA THR A 259 -18.33 13.68 11.67
C THR A 259 -17.20 14.70 11.55
N SER A 260 -17.38 15.90 12.09
CA SER A 260 -16.31 16.91 12.16
C SER A 260 -15.22 16.57 13.19
N GLU A 261 -15.39 15.48 13.94
CA GLU A 261 -14.45 15.03 14.96
C GLU A 261 -13.36 14.11 14.38
N GLU A 262 -13.58 13.57 13.18
CA GLU A 262 -12.66 12.66 12.49
C GLU A 262 -12.18 13.29 11.18
N SER A 263 -10.99 12.90 10.73
CA SER A 263 -10.46 13.22 9.42
C SER A 263 -10.58 12.00 8.52
N TYR A 264 -10.94 12.20 7.25
CA TYR A 264 -11.16 11.12 6.28
C TYR A 264 -10.31 11.34 5.03
N CYS A 265 -9.75 10.26 4.51
CA CYS A 265 -8.95 10.26 3.29
C CYS A 265 -9.68 9.45 2.21
N LEU A 266 -9.54 9.89 0.96
CA LEU A 266 -9.96 9.13 -0.21
C LEU A 266 -8.70 8.73 -0.98
N ASN A 267 -8.49 7.43 -1.15
CA ASN A 267 -7.38 6.87 -1.92
C ASN A 267 -7.96 6.09 -3.11
N PHE A 268 -7.39 6.26 -4.30
CA PHE A 268 -7.75 5.48 -5.48
C PHE A 268 -6.56 5.41 -6.44
N GLN A 269 -6.50 4.32 -7.20
CA GLN A 269 -5.56 4.17 -8.31
C GLN A 269 -6.14 4.83 -9.56
N TYR A 270 -5.29 5.50 -10.34
CA TYR A 270 -5.68 6.03 -11.64
C TYR A 270 -4.55 5.86 -12.65
N TYR A 271 -4.94 5.74 -13.92
CA TYR A 271 -4.05 5.76 -15.06
C TYR A 271 -4.53 6.83 -16.03
N SER A 272 -3.61 7.69 -16.49
CA SER A 272 -3.90 8.75 -17.46
C SER A 272 -2.71 8.92 -18.41
N TYR A 273 -3.00 9.14 -19.69
CA TYR A 273 -2.02 9.48 -20.74
C TYR A 273 -2.10 10.97 -21.11
#